data_AF-A0ABD6BJ90-F1
#
_entry.id   AF-A0ABD6BJ90-F1
#
_cell.length_a   1.000
_cell.length_b   1.000
_cell.length_c   1.000
_cell.angle_alpha   90.00
_cell.angle_beta   90.00
_cell.angle_gamma   90.00
#
_symmetry.space_group_name_H-M   'P 1'
#
loop_
_entity.id
_entity.type
_entity.pdbx_description
1 polymer ?
#
loop_
_entity_poly.entity_id
_entity_poly.type
_entity_poly.pdbx_seq_one_letter_code
_entity_poly.pdbx_strand_id
1 'polypeptide(L)'
;MHEPEFSGTTTEEWDEPRLEDFDTDDLSEVADHFLLSASGFPPENFTDLKLPVVDPDGNLNRNALQTVKSGGHGVGAVDDIDEDKQDSVEELIDELANEGFEDADFGD
;
A
#
# COMPACT_ATOMS: atom_id res chain seq x y z
N MET A 1 -4.53 0.46 9.79
CA MET A 1 -4.53 1.26 8.57
C MET A 1 -3.61 2.42 8.84
N HIS A 2 -2.83 2.79 7.84
CA HIS A 2 -1.87 3.88 7.86
C HIS A 2 -1.93 4.58 6.50
N GLU A 3 -1.71 5.89 6.52
CA GLU A 3 -1.56 6.68 5.30
C GLU A 3 -0.09 6.63 4.91
N PRO A 4 0.25 6.13 3.72
CA PRO A 4 1.63 5.92 3.33
C PRO A 4 2.32 7.25 3.04
N GLU A 5 3.62 7.32 3.28
CA GLU A 5 4.43 8.48 2.90
C GLU A 5 5.14 8.21 1.57
N PHE A 6 5.01 9.14 0.62
CA PHE A 6 5.68 9.06 -0.68
C PHE A 6 6.15 10.44 -1.12
N SER A 7 7.22 10.46 -1.91
CA SER A 7 7.85 11.70 -2.40
C SER A 7 7.77 11.87 -3.93
N GLY A 8 7.32 10.83 -4.62
CA GLY A 8 7.14 10.79 -6.06
C GLY A 8 6.07 9.80 -6.47
N THR A 9 5.84 9.65 -7.77
CA THR A 9 4.87 8.72 -8.34
C THR A 9 5.51 7.94 -9.48
N THR A 10 5.15 6.67 -9.62
CA THR A 10 5.63 5.80 -10.69
C THR A 10 4.52 4.97 -11.32
N THR A 11 4.76 4.57 -12.57
CA THR A 11 3.90 3.65 -13.35
C THR A 11 4.65 2.40 -13.78
N GLU A 12 5.80 2.15 -13.16
CA GLU A 12 6.62 0.96 -13.38
C GLU A 12 5.90 -0.33 -12.97
N GLU A 13 6.37 -1.45 -13.52
CA GLU A 13 5.87 -2.77 -13.15
C GLU A 13 5.94 -2.94 -11.63
N TRP A 14 4.85 -3.44 -11.06
CA TRP A 14 4.76 -3.62 -9.62
C TRP A 14 5.14 -5.06 -9.27
N ASP A 15 6.10 -5.17 -8.37
CA ASP A 15 6.43 -6.38 -7.63
C ASP A 15 6.29 -6.08 -6.14
N GLU A 16 5.80 -7.07 -5.38
CA GLU A 16 5.67 -6.93 -3.92
C GLU A 16 7.07 -6.77 -3.29
N PRO A 17 7.34 -5.64 -2.60
CA PRO A 17 8.65 -5.40 -2.01
C PRO A 17 8.90 -6.34 -0.83
N ARG A 18 10.16 -6.75 -0.65
CA ARG A 18 10.64 -7.52 0.50
C ARG A 18 11.48 -6.60 1.38
N LEU A 19 11.67 -7.00 2.64
CA LEU A 19 12.49 -6.22 3.58
C LEU A 19 13.91 -5.92 3.04
N GLU A 20 14.48 -6.85 2.28
CA GLU A 20 15.82 -6.71 1.67
C GLU A 20 15.88 -5.68 0.53
N ASP A 21 14.73 -5.27 0.00
CA ASP A 21 14.64 -4.27 -1.07
C ASP A 21 14.67 -2.83 -0.51
N PHE A 22 14.55 -2.64 0.81
CA PHE A 22 14.62 -1.33 1.47
C PHE A 22 16.04 -1.00 1.96
N ASP A 23 16.48 0.24 1.75
CA ASP A 23 17.77 0.78 2.23
C ASP A 23 17.69 1.26 3.70
N THR A 24 16.84 0.63 4.53
CA THR A 24 16.65 0.96 5.95
C THR A 24 16.34 -0.28 6.79
N ASP A 25 16.87 -0.31 8.01
CA ASP A 25 16.55 -1.31 9.03
C ASP A 25 15.40 -0.85 9.95
N ASP A 26 14.94 0.41 9.80
CA ASP A 26 13.87 0.98 10.60
C ASP A 26 12.51 0.50 10.07
N LEU A 27 11.90 -0.46 10.78
CA LEU A 27 10.60 -1.02 10.40
C LEU A 27 9.49 0.04 10.34
N SER A 28 9.62 1.12 11.09
CA SER A 28 8.68 2.25 11.02
C SER A 28 8.74 2.93 9.65
N GLU A 29 9.95 3.19 9.12
CA GLU A 29 10.12 3.77 7.78
C GLU A 29 9.61 2.81 6.72
N VAL A 30 9.90 1.50 6.86
CA VAL A 30 9.34 0.48 5.96
C VAL A 30 7.81 0.47 6.02
N ALA A 31 7.22 0.68 7.19
CA ALA A 31 5.77 0.69 7.38
C ALA A 31 5.08 1.83 6.62
N ASP A 32 5.77 2.95 6.36
CA ASP A 32 5.25 4.08 5.58
C ASP A 32 4.99 3.72 4.11
N HIS A 33 5.45 2.56 3.64
CA HIS A 33 5.17 2.08 2.28
C HIS A 33 3.89 1.24 2.16
N PHE A 34 3.24 0.92 3.27
CA PHE A 34 2.13 -0.04 3.36
C PHE A 34 0.87 0.58 3.96
N LEU A 35 -0.30 0.21 3.42
CA LEU A 35 -1.59 0.72 3.91
C LEU A 35 -2.07 0.04 5.19
N LEU A 36 -1.63 -1.20 5.42
CA LEU A 36 -2.22 -2.05 6.45
C LEU A 36 -1.16 -2.84 7.21
N SER A 37 -1.46 -3.10 8.48
CA SER A 37 -0.71 -4.01 9.34
C SER A 37 -1.70 -4.92 10.06
N ALA A 38 -1.43 -6.22 10.08
CA ALA A 38 -2.20 -7.23 10.81
C ALA A 38 -2.07 -7.06 12.33
N SER A 39 -0.90 -6.65 12.81
CA SER A 39 -0.64 -6.37 14.24
C SER A 39 -1.01 -4.93 14.66
N GLY A 40 -1.38 -4.09 13.70
CA GLY A 40 -1.58 -2.65 13.90
C GLY A 40 -0.29 -1.83 13.69
N PHE A 41 -0.40 -0.51 13.85
CA PHE A 41 0.74 0.41 13.73
C PHE A 41 1.10 0.96 15.12
N PRO A 42 2.38 0.93 15.54
CA PRO A 42 3.53 0.38 14.81
C PRO A 42 3.46 -1.16 14.64
N PRO A 43 3.97 -1.71 13.53
CA PRO A 43 3.95 -3.15 13.29
C PRO A 43 4.89 -3.92 14.24
N GLU A 44 4.56 -5.18 14.52
CA GLU A 44 5.45 -6.06 15.30
C GLU A 44 6.56 -6.65 14.42
N ASN A 45 6.25 -7.00 13.16
CA ASN A 45 7.19 -7.55 12.18
C ASN A 45 6.86 -7.09 10.76
N PHE A 46 7.84 -7.19 9.85
CA PHE A 46 7.63 -6.92 8.42
C PHE A 46 6.51 -7.77 7.82
N THR A 47 6.36 -9.03 8.24
CA THR A 47 5.32 -9.94 7.73
C THR A 47 3.90 -9.50 8.09
N ASP A 48 3.76 -8.63 9.10
CA ASP A 48 2.47 -8.08 9.51
C ASP A 48 2.01 -6.97 8.55
N LEU A 49 2.95 -6.32 7.86
CA LEU A 49 2.65 -5.31 6.84
C LEU A 49 1.98 -5.95 5.63
N LYS A 50 0.95 -5.27 5.12
CA LYS A 50 0.10 -5.70 4.02
C LYS A 50 -0.19 -4.51 3.11
N LEU A 51 -0.47 -4.83 1.85
CA LEU A 51 -0.89 -3.83 0.85
C LEU A 51 0.19 -2.76 0.61
N PRO A 52 1.39 -3.14 0.13
CA PRO A 52 2.41 -2.18 -0.25
C PRO A 52 1.97 -1.40 -1.49
N VAL A 53 2.01 -0.07 -1.38
CA VAL A 53 1.62 0.83 -2.48
C VAL A 53 2.71 1.82 -2.86
N VAL A 54 3.72 1.99 -2.01
CA VAL A 54 4.92 2.77 -2.30
C VAL A 54 6.07 1.81 -2.51
N ASP A 55 6.85 2.01 -3.57
CA ASP A 55 8.07 1.23 -3.81
C ASP A 55 9.19 1.61 -2.83
N PRO A 56 10.26 0.80 -2.71
CA PRO A 56 11.37 1.09 -1.81
C PRO A 56 12.13 2.39 -2.10
N ASP A 57 12.03 2.95 -3.32
CA ASP A 57 12.58 4.26 -3.67
C ASP A 57 11.67 5.43 -3.21
N GLY A 58 10.52 5.13 -2.61
CA GLY A 58 9.61 6.12 -2.02
C GLY A 58 8.63 6.72 -3.02
N ASN A 59 8.34 6.04 -4.13
CA ASN A 59 7.33 6.48 -5.10
C ASN A 59 6.03 5.69 -4.96
N LEU A 60 4.91 6.40 -4.96
CA LEU A 60 3.59 5.78 -5.05
C LEU A 60 3.45 5.09 -6.40
N ASN A 61 3.16 3.80 -6.43
CA ASN A 61 3.09 3.03 -7.65
C ASN A 61 1.62 2.78 -8.07
N ARG A 62 1.25 3.23 -9.27
CA ARG A 62 -0.12 3.07 -9.80
C ARG A 62 -0.55 1.60 -9.95
N ASN A 63 0.36 0.75 -10.41
CA ASN A 63 0.08 -0.68 -10.60
C ASN A 63 -0.07 -1.39 -9.24
N ALA A 64 0.63 -0.90 -8.21
CA ALA A 64 0.43 -1.35 -6.83
C ALA A 64 -1.00 -1.04 -6.39
N LEU A 65 -1.43 0.23 -6.48
CA LEU A 65 -2.78 0.66 -6.09
C LEU A 65 -3.87 -0.18 -6.79
N GLN A 66 -3.73 -0.44 -8.09
CA GLN A 66 -4.66 -1.29 -8.83
C GLN A 66 -4.66 -2.75 -8.33
N THR A 67 -3.48 -3.30 -8.05
CA THR A 67 -3.34 -4.68 -7.56
C THR A 67 -3.87 -4.83 -6.14
N VAL A 68 -3.65 -3.83 -5.29
CA VAL A 68 -4.16 -3.79 -3.93
C VAL A 68 -5.68 -3.65 -3.91
N LYS A 69 -6.28 -2.87 -4.83
CA LYS A 69 -7.73 -2.71 -4.91
C LYS A 69 -8.45 -3.96 -5.40
N SER A 70 -7.95 -4.61 -6.45
CA SER A 70 -8.73 -5.64 -7.17
C SER A 70 -7.95 -6.90 -7.57
N GLY A 71 -6.68 -7.00 -7.17
CA GLY A 71 -5.83 -8.17 -7.45
C GLY A 71 -6.05 -9.33 -6.48
N GLY A 72 -5.50 -10.50 -6.82
CA GLY A 72 -5.60 -11.71 -5.99
C GLY A 72 -4.86 -11.63 -4.64
N HIS A 73 -4.06 -10.58 -4.44
CA HIS A 73 -3.35 -10.25 -3.20
C HIS A 73 -3.83 -8.91 -2.61
N GLY A 74 -4.98 -8.42 -3.07
CA GLY A 74 -5.54 -7.14 -2.67
C GLY A 74 -6.22 -7.16 -1.31
N VAL A 75 -6.86 -6.05 -0.98
CA VAL A 75 -7.56 -5.83 0.30
C VAL A 75 -8.56 -6.96 0.63
N GLY A 76 -9.33 -7.43 -0.35
CA GLY A 76 -10.28 -8.53 -0.16
C GLY A 76 -9.65 -9.92 0.04
N ALA A 77 -8.34 -10.06 -0.13
CA ALA A 77 -7.59 -11.29 0.16
C ALA A 77 -6.90 -11.25 1.54
N VAL A 78 -6.99 -10.14 2.28
CA VAL A 78 -6.44 -10.04 3.63
C VAL A 78 -7.33 -10.82 4.59
N ASP A 79 -6.76 -11.85 5.23
CA ASP A 79 -7.44 -12.60 6.29
C ASP A 79 -7.88 -11.68 7.45
N ASP A 80 -9.08 -11.90 7.97
CA ASP A 80 -9.66 -11.15 9.11
C ASP A 80 -9.85 -9.62 8.86
N ILE A 81 -10.04 -9.20 7.61
CA ILE A 81 -10.52 -7.84 7.31
C ILE A 81 -12.05 -7.80 7.26
N ASP A 82 -12.65 -6.91 8.08
CA ASP A 82 -14.08 -6.63 8.02
C ASP A 82 -14.42 -5.70 6.83
N GLU A 83 -15.66 -5.78 6.34
CA GLU A 83 -16.17 -4.99 5.21
C GLU A 83 -15.91 -3.48 5.39
N ASP A 84 -16.23 -2.91 6.56
CA ASP A 84 -16.00 -1.48 6.83
C ASP A 84 -14.53 -1.06 6.67
N LYS A 85 -13.60 -1.95 7.04
CA LYS A 85 -12.16 -1.68 6.96
C LYS A 85 -11.66 -1.86 5.53
N GLN A 86 -12.24 -2.79 4.80
CA GLN A 86 -11.99 -2.94 3.37
C GLN A 86 -12.43 -1.70 2.60
N ASP A 87 -13.67 -1.22 2.80
CA ASP A 87 -14.19 0.01 2.18
C ASP A 87 -13.24 1.18 2.45
N SER A 88 -12.84 1.40 3.70
CA SER A 88 -11.91 2.49 4.04
C SER A 88 -10.52 2.35 3.38
N VAL A 89 -10.03 1.12 3.13
CA VAL A 89 -8.79 0.91 2.38
C VAL A 89 -9.00 1.24 0.90
N GLU A 90 -10.12 0.82 0.32
CA GLU A 90 -10.46 1.11 -1.08
C GLU A 90 -10.62 2.62 -1.30
N GLU A 91 -11.27 3.33 -0.37
CA GLU A 91 -11.38 4.79 -0.38
C GLU A 91 -10.01 5.47 -0.33
N LEU A 92 -9.09 5.01 0.53
CA LEU A 92 -7.73 5.54 0.62
C LEU A 92 -6.93 5.26 -0.67
N ILE A 93 -7.09 4.09 -1.27
CA ILE A 93 -6.45 3.76 -2.57
C ILE A 93 -6.93 4.72 -3.64
N ASP A 94 -8.23 4.98 -3.70
CA ASP A 94 -8.82 5.91 -4.67
C ASP A 94 -8.32 7.34 -4.43
N GLU A 95 -8.23 7.79 -3.17
CA GLU A 95 -7.67 9.10 -2.84
C GLU A 95 -6.21 9.23 -3.28
N LEU A 96 -5.35 8.27 -2.91
CA LEU A 96 -3.94 8.24 -3.29
C LEU A 96 -3.76 8.21 -4.82
N ALA A 97 -4.58 7.42 -5.52
CA ALA A 97 -4.53 7.35 -6.97
C ALA A 97 -4.90 8.70 -7.61
N ASN A 98 -6.00 9.31 -7.17
CA ASN A 98 -6.48 10.57 -7.70
C ASN A 98 -5.59 11.77 -7.33
N GLU A 99 -4.90 11.73 -6.18
CA GLU A 99 -3.92 12.74 -5.78
C GLU A 99 -2.60 12.58 -6.54
N GLY A 100 -2.07 11.37 -6.62
CA GLY A 100 -0.77 11.08 -7.22
C GLY A 100 -0.76 11.08 -8.75
N PHE A 101 -1.90 10.81 -9.39
CA PHE A 101 -1.96 10.63 -10.84
C PHE A 101 -3.12 11.42 -11.46
N GLU A 102 -2.78 12.42 -12.29
CA GLU A 102 -3.76 13.31 -12.95
C GLU A 102 -4.79 12.59 -13.86
N ASP A 103 -4.52 11.33 -14.25
CA ASP A 103 -5.34 10.48 -15.13
C ASP A 103 -5.76 9.16 -14.42
N ALA A 104 -5.78 9.12 -13.09
CA ALA A 104 -6.29 7.97 -12.35
C ALA A 104 -7.82 7.91 -12.41
N ASP A 105 -8.35 7.10 -13.32
CA ASP A 105 -9.78 6.72 -13.35
C ASP A 105 -10.07 5.63 -12.27
N PHE A 106 -9.78 5.95 -11.01
CA PHE A 106 -10.02 5.06 -9.86
C PHE A 106 -11.35 5.46 -9.19
N GLY A 107 -12.32 4.53 -9.17
CA GLY A 107 -13.59 4.72 -8.44
C GLY A 107 -14.87 4.94 -9.28
N ASP A 108 -14.87 4.63 -10.59
CA ASP A 108 -16.07 4.67 -11.47
C ASP A 108 -16.88 3.35 -11.47
#